data_AF-A0A4S4FZS4-F1
#
_entry.id   AF-A0A4S4FZS4-F1
#
_cell.length_a   1.000
_cell.length_b   1.000
_cell.length_c   1.000
_cell.angle_alpha   90.00
_cell.angle_beta   90.00
_cell.angle_gamma   90.00
#
_symmetry.space_group_name_H-M   'P 1'
#
loop_
_entity.id
_entity.type
_entity.pdbx_description
1 polymer ?
#
loop_
_entity_poly.entity_id
_entity_poly.type
_entity_poly.pdbx_seq_one_letter_code
_entity_poly.pdbx_strand_id
1 'polypeptide(L)'
;MESVLTVRLDGAVKEQGAAVMQRCGYTPSAAVRRLFDYAVRHDALPFEVQEKPSREEIRRRVAAFDACHTTGPALSDDEVRAQRLGERYGTDAR
;
A
#
# COMPACT_ATOMS: atom_id res chain seq x y z
N MET A 1 2.21 30.57 -20.29
CA MET A 1 1.95 31.57 -19.24
C MET A 1 2.51 31.00 -17.95
N GLU A 2 3.51 31.64 -17.35
CA GLU A 2 3.98 31.23 -16.02
C GLU A 2 2.96 31.70 -14.97
N SER A 3 2.63 30.83 -14.01
CA SER A 3 1.73 31.14 -12.89
C SER A 3 2.50 31.00 -11.58
N VAL A 4 2.24 31.90 -10.63
CA VAL A 4 2.90 31.93 -9.32
C VAL A 4 2.00 31.29 -8.28
N LEU A 5 2.55 30.33 -7.53
CA LEU A 5 1.87 29.71 -6.40
C LEU A 5 2.32 30.37 -5.08
N THR A 6 1.39 30.97 -4.36
CA THR A 6 1.63 31.54 -3.02
C THR A 6 0.84 30.76 -1.97
N VAL A 7 1.54 30.19 -0.99
CA VAL A 7 0.94 29.40 0.09
C VAL A 7 1.35 30.00 1.44
N ARG A 8 0.41 30.07 2.38
CA ARG A 8 0.69 30.47 3.76
C ARG A 8 1.18 29.25 4.53
N LEU A 9 2.37 29.35 5.09
CA LEU A 9 3.00 28.31 5.91
C LEU A 9 3.45 28.94 7.24
N ASP A 10 3.45 28.12 8.28
CA ASP A 10 4.16 28.48 9.51
C ASP A 10 5.66 28.68 9.23
N GLY A 11 6.27 29.65 9.91
CA GLY A 11 7.67 30.02 9.69
C GLY A 11 8.63 28.88 9.99
N ALA A 12 8.44 28.17 11.10
CA ALA A 12 9.29 27.06 11.50
C ALA A 12 9.14 25.87 10.54
N VAL A 13 7.90 25.58 10.12
CA VAL A 13 7.63 24.52 9.12
C VAL A 13 8.30 24.83 7.79
N LYS A 14 8.26 26.08 7.34
CA LYS A 14 8.92 26.51 6.10
C LYS A 14 10.43 26.30 6.16
N GLU A 15 11.07 26.72 7.24
CA GLU A 15 12.52 26.59 7.42
C GLU A 15 12.95 25.12 7.48
N GLN A 16 12.27 24.32 8.32
CA GLN A 16 12.56 22.89 8.43
C GLN A 16 12.32 22.16 7.11
N GLY A 17 11.21 22.46 6.43
CA GLY A 17 10.89 21.88 5.13
C GLY A 17 11.92 22.23 4.07
N ALA A 18 12.35 23.50 4.00
CA ALA A 18 13.40 23.92 3.07
C ALA A 18 14.73 23.21 3.35
N ALA A 19 15.11 23.04 4.62
CA ALA A 19 16.31 22.29 4.99
C ALA A 19 16.24 20.81 4.58
N VAL A 20 15.08 20.16 4.74
CA VAL A 20 14.85 18.78 4.28
C VAL A 20 15.02 18.70 2.75
N MET A 21 14.34 19.58 2.01
CA MET A 21 14.39 19.59 0.55
C MET A 21 15.83 19.77 0.05
N GLN A 22 16.59 20.68 0.67
CA GLN A 22 17.97 20.93 0.32
C GLN A 22 18.86 19.71 0.57
N ARG A 23 18.69 18.99 1.70
CA ARG A 23 19.39 17.72 1.95
C ARG A 23 19.06 16.65 0.91
N CYS A 24 17.84 16.66 0.38
CA CYS A 24 17.42 15.78 -0.71
C CYS A 24 17.85 16.28 -2.12
N GLY A 25 18.58 17.39 -2.22
CA GLY A 25 19.06 17.94 -3.48
C GLY A 25 18.04 18.78 -4.25
N TYR A 26 16.97 19.26 -3.60
CA TYR A 26 15.93 20.08 -4.22
C TYR A 26 15.86 21.48 -3.63
N THR A 27 15.56 22.46 -4.48
CA THR A 27 15.04 23.75 -4.02
C THR A 27 13.54 23.61 -3.72
N PRO A 28 12.96 24.45 -2.85
CA PRO A 28 11.52 24.41 -2.56
C PRO A 28 10.65 24.49 -3.82
N SER A 29 10.98 25.39 -4.75
CA SER A 29 10.25 25.52 -6.02
C SER A 29 10.36 24.27 -6.89
N ALA A 30 11.53 23.61 -6.93
CA ALA A 30 11.70 22.37 -7.69
C ALA A 30 10.88 21.21 -7.09
N ALA A 31 10.84 21.11 -5.75
CA ALA A 31 10.04 20.10 -5.06
C ALA A 31 8.54 20.31 -5.32
N VAL A 32 8.05 21.54 -5.22
CA VAL A 32 6.64 21.87 -5.51
C VAL A 32 6.29 21.59 -6.97
N ARG A 33 7.14 21.98 -7.94
CA ARG A 33 6.90 21.67 -9.36
C ARG A 33 6.78 20.16 -9.59
N ARG A 34 7.68 19.37 -8.99
CA ARG A 34 7.67 17.91 -9.12
C ARG A 34 6.43 17.27 -8.50
N LEU A 35 5.91 17.85 -7.41
CA LEU A 35 4.64 17.44 -6.83
C LEU A 35 3.46 17.64 -7.80
N PHE A 36 3.40 18.80 -8.46
CA PHE A 36 2.36 19.06 -9.47
C PHE A 36 2.51 18.15 -10.70
N ASP A 37 3.75 17.94 -11.18
CA ASP A 37 4.01 17.00 -12.27
C ASP A 37 3.54 15.58 -11.93
N TYR A 38 3.76 15.13 -10.69
CA TYR A 38 3.27 13.84 -10.22
C TYR A 38 1.74 13.81 -10.23
N ALA A 39 1.08 14.82 -9.65
CA ALA A 39 -0.37 14.90 -9.57
C ALA A 39 -1.02 14.85 -10.96
N VAL A 40 -0.47 15.60 -11.93
CA VAL A 40 -0.99 15.62 -13.30
C VAL A 40 -0.77 14.29 -14.02
N ARG A 41 0.39 13.63 -13.81
CA ARG A 41 0.70 12.36 -14.49
C ARG A 41 -0.07 11.17 -13.94
N HIS A 42 -0.36 11.18 -12.64
CA HIS A 42 -0.92 10.02 -11.94
C HIS A 42 -2.37 10.20 -11.52
N ASP A 43 -2.95 11.39 -11.72
CA ASP A 43 -4.27 11.78 -11.22
C ASP A 43 -4.45 11.47 -9.71
N ALA A 44 -3.36 11.59 -8.97
CA ALA A 44 -3.26 11.20 -7.58
C ALA A 44 -2.14 11.97 -6.88
N LEU A 45 -2.26 12.18 -5.57
CA LEU A 45 -1.20 12.78 -4.75
C LEU A 45 -0.24 11.70 -4.22
N PRO A 46 1.06 12.00 -4.08
CA PRO A 46 2.05 11.07 -3.55
C PRO A 46 2.02 11.02 -2.01
N PHE A 47 0.83 11.02 -1.43
CA PHE A 47 0.62 10.86 0.00
C PHE A 47 -0.14 9.56 0.21
N GLU A 48 0.17 8.84 1.29
CA GLU A 48 -0.67 7.71 1.68
C GLU A 48 -2.08 8.25 1.94
N VAL A 49 -3.05 7.76 1.17
CA VAL A 49 -4.44 8.04 1.40
C VAL A 49 -4.79 7.35 2.73
N GLN A 50 -4.70 8.09 3.83
CA GLN A 50 -5.23 7.66 5.12
C GLN A 50 -6.77 7.77 5.08
N GLU A 51 -7.40 7.11 4.12
CA GLU A 51 -8.81 6.79 4.24
C GLU A 51 -8.90 5.74 5.34
N LYS A 52 -9.39 6.17 6.52
CA LYS A 52 -9.84 5.23 7.53
C LYS A 52 -10.80 4.27 6.82
N PRO A 53 -10.50 2.97 6.78
CA PRO A 53 -11.32 2.03 6.04
C PRO A 53 -12.76 2.16 6.53
N SER A 54 -13.70 2.18 5.59
CA SER A 54 -15.11 2.29 5.92
C SER A 54 -15.50 1.14 6.86
N ARG A 55 -16.55 1.35 7.67
CA ARG A 55 -17.05 0.29 8.57
C ARG A 55 -17.37 -1.01 7.82
N GLU A 56 -17.77 -0.91 6.55
CA GLU A 56 -18.04 -2.03 5.67
C GLU A 56 -16.76 -2.75 5.23
N GLU A 57 -15.72 -1.99 4.87
CA GLU A 57 -14.40 -2.55 4.51
C GLU A 57 -13.74 -3.25 5.71
N ILE A 58 -13.85 -2.67 6.91
CA ILE A 58 -13.39 -3.32 8.15
C ILE A 58 -14.16 -4.64 8.36
N ARG A 59 -15.49 -4.62 8.23
CA ARG A 59 -16.32 -5.82 8.38
C ARG A 59 -15.94 -6.90 7.36
N ARG A 60 -15.69 -6.53 6.10
CA ARG A 60 -15.27 -7.45 5.04
C ARG A 60 -13.93 -8.10 5.37
N ARG A 61 -12.95 -7.31 5.83
CA ARG A 61 -11.62 -7.82 6.21
C ARG A 61 -11.67 -8.75 7.40
N VAL A 62 -12.47 -8.43 8.42
CA VAL A 62 -12.69 -9.30 9.58
C VAL A 62 -13.35 -10.61 9.14
N ALA A 63 -14.41 -10.55 8.33
CA ALA A 63 -15.08 -11.74 7.81
C ALA A 63 -14.15 -12.63 6.96
N ALA A 64 -13.31 -12.03 6.12
CA ALA A 64 -12.33 -12.76 5.33
C ALA A 64 -11.24 -13.39 6.21
N PHE A 65 -10.78 -12.67 7.24
CA PHE A 65 -9.83 -13.19 8.21
C PHE A 65 -10.39 -14.38 8.98
N ASP A 66 -11.62 -14.26 9.49
CA ASP A 66 -12.32 -15.31 10.23
C ASP A 66 -12.56 -16.55 9.35
N ALA A 67 -12.94 -16.35 8.08
CA ALA A 67 -13.12 -17.45 7.12
C ALA A 67 -11.84 -18.23 6.86
N CYS A 68 -10.68 -17.57 6.85
CA CYS A 68 -9.38 -18.21 6.67
C CYS A 68 -8.83 -18.85 7.96
N HIS A 69 -9.23 -18.37 9.15
CA HIS A 69 -8.62 -18.78 10.43
C HIS A 69 -9.48 -19.74 11.27
N THR A 70 -10.76 -19.95 10.93
CA THR A 70 -11.68 -20.78 11.74
C THR A 70 -11.81 -22.24 11.31
N THR A 71 -11.16 -22.65 10.23
CA THR A 71 -11.04 -24.07 9.90
C THR A 71 -9.56 -24.44 9.89
N GLY A 72 -9.16 -25.29 10.84
CA GLY A 72 -7.93 -26.06 10.67
C GLY A 72 -7.95 -26.78 9.32
N PRO A 73 -6.79 -27.26 8.82
CA PRO A 73 -6.71 -27.85 7.50
C PRO A 73 -7.82 -28.90 7.34
N ALA A 74 -8.62 -28.76 6.27
CA ALA A 74 -9.76 -29.63 6.00
C ALA A 74 -9.35 -31.10 5.77
N LEU A 75 -8.04 -31.34 5.64
CA LEU A 75 -7.40 -32.63 5.48
C LEU A 75 -6.34 -32.76 6.58
N SER A 76 -6.29 -33.92 7.21
CA SER A 76 -5.16 -34.30 8.04
C SER A 76 -3.88 -34.38 7.20
N ASP A 77 -2.71 -34.26 7.84
CA ASP A 77 -1.42 -34.33 7.16
C ASP A 77 -1.24 -35.62 6.34
N ASP A 78 -1.82 -36.73 6.80
CA ASP A 78 -1.78 -38.01 6.10
C ASP A 78 -2.67 -38.02 4.85
N GLU A 79 -3.81 -37.34 4.87
CA GLU A 79 -4.69 -37.19 3.69
C GLU A 79 -4.06 -36.25 2.65
N VAL A 80 -3.40 -35.17 3.07
CA VAL A 80 -2.63 -34.30 2.18
C VAL A 80 -1.48 -35.06 1.54
N ARG A 81 -0.78 -35.92 2.31
CA ARG A 81 0.29 -36.78 1.79
C ARG A 81 -0.26 -37.76 0.75
N ALA A 82 -1.35 -38.46 1.04
CA ALA A 82 -1.96 -39.43 0.13
C ALA A 82 -2.42 -38.78 -1.17
N GLN A 83 -3.06 -37.61 -1.10
CA GLN A 83 -3.49 -36.85 -2.27
C GLN A 83 -2.30 -36.42 -3.15
N ARG A 84 -1.25 -35.85 -2.53
CA ARG A 84 -0.05 -35.43 -3.26
C ARG A 84 0.70 -36.59 -3.90
N LEU A 85 0.70 -37.78 -3.28
CA LEU A 85 1.27 -38.98 -3.89
C LEU A 85 0.44 -39.46 -5.08
N GLY A 86 -0.89 -39.51 -4.94
CA GLY A 86 -1.79 -39.92 -6.02
C GLY A 86 -1.76 -38.98 -7.24
N GLU A 87 -1.72 -37.67 -7.02
CA GLU A 87 -1.61 -36.67 -8.09
C GLU A 87 -0.27 -36.74 -8.85
N ARG A 88 0.81 -37.08 -8.15
CA ARG A 88 2.17 -37.03 -8.71
C ARG A 88 2.62 -38.34 -9.35
N TYR A 89 2.11 -39.48 -8.87
CA TYR A 89 2.57 -40.81 -9.30
C TYR A 89 1.44 -41.74 -9.78
N GLY A 90 0.18 -41.29 -9.77
CA GLY A 90 -0.98 -42.15 -10.06
C GLY A 90 -1.27 -43.13 -8.91
N THR A 91 -2.42 -43.80 -8.94
CA THR A 91 -2.93 -44.67 -7.86
C THR A 91 -2.14 -45.96 -7.61
N ASP A 92 -0.99 -46.14 -8.26
CA ASP A 92 -0.18 -47.37 -8.20
C ASP A 92 1.08 -47.28 -7.32
N ALA A 93 1.27 -46.19 -6.58
CA ALA A 93 2.34 -46.09 -5.58
C ALA A 93 1.91 -46.75 -4.25
N ARG A 94 1.97 -48.08 -4.18
CA ARG A 94 1.97 -48.86 -2.94
C ARG A 94 3.38 -49.33 -2.60
#